data_AF-A0A645IAS5-F1
#
_entry.id   AF-A0A645IAS5-F1
#
_cell.length_a   1.000
_cell.length_b   1.000
_cell.length_c   1.000
_cell.angle_alpha   90.00
_cell.angle_beta   90.00
_cell.angle_gamma   90.00
#
_symmetry.space_group_name_H-M   'P 1'
#
loop_
_entity.id
_entity.type
_entity.pdbx_description
1 polymer ?
#
loop_
_entity_poly.entity_id
_entity_poly.type
_entity_poly.pdbx_seq_one_letter_code
_entity_poly.pdbx_strand_id
1 'polypeptide(L)' 'MIGRTQGKGYALSALSLTDAAAIPAYATFYIQTMVSQGVLGGYTDGSFQPNANISRGQMAKILYNLL' A
#
# COMPACT_ATOMS: atom_id res chain seq x y z
N MET A 1 8.56 -9.04 -19.50
CA MET A 1 8.07 -8.55 -18.19
C MET A 1 8.37 -7.06 -18.08
N ILE A 2 7.42 -6.21 -18.52
CA ILE A 2 7.56 -4.75 -18.66
C ILE A 2 7.51 -3.99 -17.32
N GLY A 3 7.07 -4.63 -16.25
CA GLY A 3 6.99 -4.05 -14.90
C GLY A 3 8.34 -3.84 -14.20
N ARG A 4 9.45 -3.60 -14.91
CA ARG A 4 10.77 -3.29 -14.31
C ARG A 4 11.26 -1.88 -14.65
N THR A 5 10.49 -1.09 -15.40
CA THR A 5 10.92 0.19 -15.97
C THR A 5 10.30 1.44 -15.33
N GLN A 6 9.55 1.33 -14.22
CA GLN A 6 8.98 2.52 -13.57
C GLN A 6 9.98 3.25 -12.66
N GLY A 7 9.99 4.58 -12.72
CA GLY A 7 10.96 5.46 -12.05
C GLY A 7 10.93 5.48 -10.52
N LYS A 8 9.85 4.99 -9.87
CA LYS A 8 9.79 4.77 -8.40
C LYS A 8 10.05 3.31 -7.99
N GLY A 9 10.38 2.43 -8.94
CA GLY A 9 10.63 1.00 -8.70
C GLY A 9 9.37 0.21 -8.32
N TYR A 10 9.47 -1.13 -8.42
CA TYR A 10 8.50 -2.07 -7.87
C TYR A 10 9.23 -2.92 -6.84
N ALA A 11 8.77 -2.93 -5.59
CA ALA A 11 9.33 -3.79 -4.57
C ALA A 11 8.43 -5.02 -4.37
N LEU A 12 9.03 -6.21 -4.48
CA LEU A 12 8.48 -7.47 -3.97
C LEU A 12 8.73 -7.60 -2.45
N SER A 13 8.81 -6.47 -1.74
CA SER A 13 9.19 -6.49 -0.33
C SER A 13 8.02 -6.99 0.51
N ALA A 14 8.33 -7.90 1.43
CA ALA A 14 7.35 -8.46 2.35
C ALA A 14 6.64 -7.34 3.12
N LEU A 15 5.31 -7.33 3.04
CA LEU A 15 4.47 -6.37 3.72
C LEU A 15 4.57 -6.62 5.23
N SER A 16 5.16 -5.69 5.99
CA SER A 16 5.32 -5.80 7.44
C SER A 16 4.05 -5.40 8.21
N LEU A 17 2.87 -5.68 7.63
CA LEU A 17 1.57 -5.34 8.19
C LEU A 17 0.99 -6.54 8.90
N THR A 18 0.40 -6.33 10.08
CA THR A 18 -0.11 -7.40 10.95
C THR A 18 -1.28 -8.16 10.33
N ASP A 19 -2.03 -7.51 9.44
CA ASP A 19 -3.19 -8.04 8.74
C ASP A 19 -2.93 -8.25 7.23
N ALA A 20 -1.67 -8.41 6.82
CA ALA A 20 -1.31 -8.65 5.42
C ALA A 20 -2.03 -9.88 4.82
N ALA A 21 -2.39 -10.87 5.65
CA ALA A 21 -3.15 -12.05 5.25
C ALA A 21 -4.62 -11.77 4.91
N ALA A 22 -5.20 -10.67 5.43
CA ALA A 22 -6.56 -10.25 5.13
C ALA A 22 -6.68 -9.48 3.81
N ILE A 23 -5.54 -9.11 3.21
CA ILE A 23 -5.51 -8.39 1.93
C ILE A 23 -5.80 -9.39 0.80
N PRO A 24 -6.82 -9.11 -0.04
CA PRO A 24 -7.13 -10.00 -1.14
C PRO A 24 -5.99 -10.02 -2.17
N ALA A 25 -5.73 -11.20 -2.76
CA ALA A 25 -4.55 -11.45 -3.61
C ALA A 25 -4.38 -10.45 -4.77
N TYR A 26 -5.48 -9.95 -5.32
CA TYR A 26 -5.44 -8.95 -6.40
C TYR A 26 -4.92 -7.58 -5.92
N ALA A 27 -5.12 -7.23 -4.66
CA ALA A 27 -4.74 -5.95 -4.07
C ALA A 27 -3.32 -5.97 -3.49
N THR A 28 -2.82 -7.15 -3.12
CA THR A 28 -1.52 -7.36 -2.47
C THR A 28 -0.38 -6.67 -3.22
N PHE A 29 -0.31 -6.82 -4.55
CA PHE A 29 0.76 -6.22 -5.35
C PHE A 29 0.75 -4.69 -5.32
N TYR A 30 -0.44 -4.08 -5.41
CA TYR A 30 -0.60 -2.63 -5.39
C TYR A 30 -0.24 -2.05 -4.02
N ILE A 31 -0.70 -2.69 -2.95
CA ILE A 31 -0.44 -2.25 -1.58
C ILE A 31 1.05 -2.37 -1.27
N GLN A 32 1.71 -3.48 -1.65
CA GLN A 32 3.16 -3.63 -1.50
C GLN A 32 3.93 -2.51 -2.22
N THR A 33 3.53 -2.20 -3.46
CA THR A 33 4.14 -1.13 -4.23
C THR A 33 3.97 0.22 -3.52
N MET A 34 2.75 0.57 -3.12
CA MET A 34 2.46 1.84 -2.44
C MET A 34 3.14 1.96 -1.07
N VAL A 35 3.24 0.87 -0.31
CA VAL A 35 3.99 0.85 0.96
C VAL A 35 5.48 1.04 0.72
N SER A 36 6.05 0.35 -0.27
CA SER A 36 7.46 0.50 -0.62
C SER A 36 7.82 1.90 -1.12
N GLN A 37 6.88 2.59 -1.75
CA GLN A 37 7.03 3.97 -2.20
C GLN A 37 6.79 4.99 -1.09
N GLY A 38 6.45 4.56 0.14
CA GLY A 38 6.14 5.44 1.26
C GLY A 38 4.81 6.17 1.12
N VAL A 39 3.98 5.82 0.13
CA VAL A 39 2.65 6.39 -0.09
C VAL A 39 1.69 5.92 1.01
N LEU A 40 1.82 4.65 1.41
CA LEU A 40 1.05 4.00 2.47
C LEU A 40 1.98 3.55 3.59
N GLY A 41 1.54 3.67 4.84
CA GLY A 41 2.31 3.25 6.02
C GLY A 41 1.54 2.39 7.03
N GLY A 42 0.28 2.06 6.75
CA GLY A 42 -0.60 1.42 7.73
C GLY A 42 -1.01 2.36 8.87
N TYR A 43 -1.69 1.81 9.86
CA TYR A 43 -2.11 2.45 11.09
C TYR A 43 -1.04 2.30 12.18
N THR A 44 -1.20 3.04 13.27
CA THR A 44 -0.27 3.03 14.42
C THR A 44 -0.15 1.66 15.11
N ASP A 45 -1.15 0.80 14.93
CA ASP A 45 -1.18 -0.59 15.42
C ASP A 45 -0.48 -1.58 14.48
N GLY A 46 0.06 -1.11 13.35
CA GLY A 46 0.71 -1.92 12.32
C GLY A 46 -0.24 -2.63 11.36
N SER A 47 -1.55 -2.33 11.41
CA SER A 47 -2.54 -2.88 10.47
C SER A 47 -2.74 -1.99 9.23
N PHE A 48 -3.29 -2.55 8.16
CA PHE A 48 -3.74 -1.83 6.97
C PHE A 48 -5.25 -1.61 6.93
N GLN A 49 -6.00 -2.54 7.53
CA GLN A 49 -7.45 -2.63 7.57
C GLN A 49 -8.09 -2.64 6.16
N PRO A 50 -7.83 -3.66 5.32
CA PRO A 50 -8.28 -3.70 3.92
C PRO A 50 -9.82 -3.64 3.75
N ASN A 51 -10.57 -4.03 4.78
CA ASN A 51 -12.04 -4.04 4.76
C ASN A 51 -12.65 -2.83 5.47
N ALA A 52 -11.84 -1.95 6.06
CA ALA A 52 -12.35 -0.75 6.73
C ALA A 52 -12.71 0.33 5.70
N ASN A 53 -13.75 1.10 6.00
CA ASN A 53 -14.08 2.28 5.20
C ASN A 53 -12.98 3.34 5.32
N ILE A 54 -12.50 3.81 4.18
CA ILE A 54 -11.57 4.92 4.10
C ILE A 54 -12.32 6.27 4.26
N SER A 55 -11.80 7.15 5.10
CA SER A 55 -12.28 8.52 5.21
C SER A 55 -11.76 9.40 4.06
N ARG A 56 -12.47 10.49 3.75
CA ARG A 56 -12.04 11.45 2.73
C ARG A 56 -10.65 12.03 3.02
N GLY A 57 -10.31 12.25 4.30
CA GLY A 57 -9.00 12.75 4.71
C GLY A 57 -7.88 11.74 4.45
N GLN A 58 -8.12 10.45 4.70
CA GLN A 58 -7.18 9.40 4.36
C GLN A 58 -6.97 9.29 2.85
N MET A 59 -8.04 9.38 2.05
CA MET A 59 -7.92 9.39 0.59
C MET A 59 -7.11 10.61 0.09
N ALA A 60 -7.35 11.80 0.63
CA ALA A 60 -6.60 13.01 0.28
C ALA A 60 -5.11 12.86 0.60
N LYS A 61 -4.76 12.26 1.75
CA LYS A 61 -3.36 11.97 2.11
C LYS A 61 -2.69 11.00 1.14
N ILE A 62 -3.40 9.96 0.70
CA ILE A 62 -2.89 9.01 -0.30
C ILE A 62 -2.60 9.74 -1.61
N LEU A 63 -3.53 10.56 -2.09
CA LEU A 63 -3.34 11.33 -3.33
C LEU A 63 -2.17 12.31 -3.20
N TYR A 64 -2.04 12.99 -2.07
CA TYR A 64 -0.94 13.92 -1.80
C TYR A 64 0.43 13.23 -1.84
N ASN A 65 0.56 12.05 -1.23
CA ASN A 65 1.81 11.29 -1.21
C ASN A 65 2.14 10.60 -2.56
N LEU A 66 1.13 10.41 -3.41
CA LEU A 66 1.29 9.76 -4.71
C LEU A 66 1.95 10.69 -5.74
N LEU A 67 1.59 11.97 -5.71
CA LEU A 67 2.14 13.04 -6.56
C LEU A 67 3.61 13.31 -6.24
#